data_AF-A0A536TSY4-F1
#
_entry.id   AF-A0A536TSY4-F1
#
_cell.length_a   1.000
_cell.length_b   1.000
_cell.length_c   1.000
_cell.angle_alpha   90.00
_cell.angle_beta   90.00
_cell.angle_gamma   90.00
#
_symmetry.space_group_name_H-M   'P 1'
#
loop_
_entity.id
_entity.type
_entity.pdbx_description
1 polymer ?
#
loop_
_entity_poly.entity_id
_entity_poly.type
_entity_poly.pdbx_seq_one_letter_code
_entity_poly.pdbx_strand_id
1 'polypeptide(L)' 'MSLQTWRNRDHPAYWASIVHRVTGILLALFLPLHFLALGTALTGAASLDGFLAWTERPWVKASEVALVALLAAHLTGG' A
#
# COMPACT_ATOMS: atom_id res chain seq x y z
N MET A 1 8.36 37.60 -3.72
CA MET A 1 7.92 36.23 -3.42
C MET A 1 8.14 35.40 -4.67
N SER A 2 9.35 34.89 -4.86
CA SER A 2 9.82 34.30 -6.12
C SER A 2 9.19 32.92 -6.33
N LEU A 3 8.54 32.75 -7.48
CA LEU A 3 7.96 31.50 -7.96
C LEU A 3 9.08 30.55 -8.44
N GLN A 4 9.97 30.14 -7.54
CA GLN A 4 11.14 29.30 -7.83
C GLN A 4 10.96 27.80 -7.47
N THR A 5 9.73 27.34 -7.21
CA THR A 5 9.50 25.95 -6.77
C THR A 5 9.14 24.96 -7.90
N TRP A 6 9.04 25.41 -9.16
CA TRP A 6 8.48 24.59 -10.24
C TRP A 6 9.49 23.90 -11.17
N ARG A 7 10.80 24.01 -10.94
CA ARG A 7 11.78 23.47 -11.91
C ARG A 7 13.04 22.89 -11.28
N ASN A 8 12.87 21.86 -10.45
CA ASN A 8 13.94 20.88 -10.25
C ASN A 8 13.34 19.47 -10.05
N ARG A 9 12.69 18.95 -11.11
CA ARG A 9 12.21 17.55 -11.14
C ARG A 9 13.35 16.53 -11.20
N ASP A 10 14.60 16.99 -11.33
CA ASP A 10 15.79 16.15 -11.39
C ASP A 10 16.46 15.97 -10.01
N HIS A 11 15.87 16.50 -8.94
CA HIS A 11 16.43 16.39 -7.59
C HIS A 11 15.96 15.11 -6.89
N PRO A 12 16.87 14.22 -6.42
CA PRO A 12 16.50 12.97 -5.75
C PRO A 12 15.53 13.14 -4.57
N ALA A 13 15.62 14.26 -3.85
CA ALA A 13 14.73 14.58 -2.73
C ALA A 13 13.27 14.80 -3.16
N TYR A 14 13.04 15.34 -4.37
CA TYR A 14 11.68 15.51 -4.91
C TYR A 14 11.02 14.15 -5.18
N TRP A 15 11.77 13.24 -5.82
CA TRP A 15 11.31 11.88 -6.07
C TRP A 15 11.05 11.10 -4.78
N ALA A 16 11.94 11.20 -3.79
CA ALA A 16 11.74 10.58 -2.48
C ALA A 16 10.42 11.05 -1.83
N SER A 17 10.11 12.35 -1.88
CA SER A 17 8.85 12.88 -1.36
C SER A 17 7.62 12.36 -2.10
N ILE A 18 7.68 12.25 -3.43
CA ILE A 18 6.59 11.68 -4.24
C ILE A 18 6.40 10.21 -3.88
N VAL A 19 7.47 9.42 -3.88
CA VAL A 19 7.44 7.99 -3.58
C VAL A 19 6.78 7.78 -2.21
N HIS A 20 7.25 8.46 -1.17
CA HIS A 20 6.70 8.33 0.18
C HIS A 20 5.20 8.63 0.27
N ARG A 21 4.71 9.67 -0.44
CA ARG A 21 3.29 10.04 -0.46
C ARG A 21 2.44 9.05 -1.24
N VAL A 22 2.90 8.65 -2.42
CA VAL A 22 2.18 7.70 -3.28
C VAL A 22 2.09 6.34 -2.59
N THR A 23 3.18 5.83 -2.03
CA THR A 23 3.17 4.57 -1.26
C THR A 23 2.25 4.69 -0.04
N GLY A 24 2.29 5.80 0.69
CA GLY A 24 1.41 6.06 1.83
C GLY A 24 -0.08 6.06 1.46
N ILE A 25 -0.44 6.69 0.34
CA ILE A 25 -1.83 6.70 -0.16
C ILE A 25 -2.27 5.28 -0.53
N LEU A 26 -1.42 4.52 -1.24
CA LEU A 26 -1.73 3.13 -1.61
C LEU A 26 -1.93 2.24 -0.36
N LEU A 27 -1.08 2.40 0.65
CA LEU A 27 -1.22 1.67 1.93
C LEU A 27 -2.47 2.10 2.70
N ALA A 28 -2.81 3.40 2.69
CA ALA A 28 -4.03 3.89 3.31
C ALA A 28 -5.30 3.35 2.64
N LEU A 29 -5.28 3.14 1.31
CA LEU A 29 -6.35 2.47 0.58
C LEU A 29 -6.41 0.96 0.85
N PHE A 30 -5.27 0.33 1.16
CA PHE A 30 -5.25 -1.07 1.57
C PHE A 30 -5.88 -1.30 2.94
N LEU A 31 -5.75 -0.37 3.88
CA LEU A 31 -6.31 -0.48 5.23
C LEU A 31 -7.81 -0.85 5.28
N PRO A 32 -8.74 -0.13 4.59
CA PRO A 32 -10.14 -0.51 4.59
C PRO A 32 -10.37 -1.90 3.98
N LEU A 33 -9.64 -2.28 2.91
CA LEU A 33 -9.73 -3.62 2.34
C LEU A 33 -9.28 -4.70 3.34
N HIS A 34 -8.23 -4.43 4.09
CA HIS A 34 -7.74 -5.29 5.15
C HIS A 34 -8.78 -5.44 6.29
N PHE A 35 -9.42 -4.36 6.70
CA PHE A 35 -10.50 -4.42 7.70
C PHE A 35 -11.73 -5.17 7.19
N LEU A 36 -12.08 -5.05 5.91
CA LEU A 36 -13.14 -5.87 5.30
C LEU A 36 -12.79 -7.36 5.35
N ALA A 37 -11.53 -7.72 5.07
CA ALA A 37 -11.05 -9.09 5.21
C ALA A 37 -11.17 -9.59 6.65
N LEU A 38 -10.73 -8.81 7.64
CA LEU A 38 -10.89 -9.15 9.06
C LEU A 38 -12.37 -9.24 9.47
N GLY A 39 -13.24 -8.42 8.86
CA GLY A 39 -14.68 -8.45 9.05
C GLY A 39 -15.31 -9.80 8.66
N THR A 40 -14.72 -10.54 7.72
CA THR A 40 -15.19 -11.89 7.38
C THR A 40 -15.13 -12.84 8.57
N ALA A 41 -14.16 -12.67 9.46
CA ALA A 41 -14.03 -13.48 10.68
C ALA A 41 -15.21 -13.28 11.64
N LEU A 42 -15.86 -12.12 11.63
CA LEU A 42 -17.06 -11.84 12.44
C LEU A 42 -18.27 -12.62 11.95
N THR A 43 -18.29 -13.02 10.68
CA THR A 43 -19.37 -13.81 10.07
C THR A 43 -19.19 -15.33 10.22
N GLY A 44 -18.11 -15.76 10.88
CA GLY A 44 -17.80 -17.16 11.18
C GLY A 44 -16.56 -17.69 10.45
N ALA A 45 -16.03 -18.82 10.93
CA ALA A 45 -14.78 -19.41 10.43
C ALA A 45 -14.82 -19.71 8.93
N ALA A 46 -15.92 -20.27 8.41
CA ALA A 46 -16.05 -20.64 7.00
C ALA A 46 -15.91 -19.44 6.04
N SER A 47 -16.33 -18.25 6.46
CA SER A 47 -16.21 -17.02 5.67
C SER A 47 -14.75 -16.57 5.58
N LEU A 48 -14.03 -16.63 6.71
CA LEU A 48 -12.59 -16.36 6.76
C LEU A 48 -11.80 -17.40 5.96
N ASP A 49 -12.12 -18.69 6.08
CA ASP A 49 -11.45 -19.76 5.33
C ASP A 49 -11.62 -19.57 3.82
N GLY A 50 -12.82 -19.18 3.37
CA GLY A 50 -13.06 -18.82 1.97
C GLY A 50 -12.23 -17.62 1.50
N PHE A 51 -12.09 -16.60 2.35
CA PHE A 51 -11.21 -15.46 2.06
C PHE A 51 -9.73 -15.88 2.00
N LEU A 52 -9.26 -16.71 2.92
CA LEU A 52 -7.89 -17.22 2.93
C LEU A 52 -7.60 -18.09 1.70
N ALA A 53 -8.51 -18.96 1.30
CA ALA A 53 -8.36 -19.74 0.07
C ALA A 53 -8.27 -18.83 -1.18
N TRP A 54 -8.94 -17.68 -1.18
CA TRP A 54 -8.81 -16.70 -2.24
C TRP A 54 -7.43 -16.02 -2.27
N THR A 55 -6.80 -15.79 -1.11
CA THR A 55 -5.45 -15.18 -1.05
C THR A 55 -4.33 -16.11 -1.53
N GLU A 56 -4.58 -17.40 -1.67
CA GLU A 56 -3.64 -18.35 -2.27
C GLU A 56 -3.46 -18.17 -3.79
N ARG A 57 -4.35 -17.42 -4.45
CA ARG A 57 -4.24 -17.14 -5.89
C ARG A 57 -2.92 -16.41 -6.20
N PRO A 58 -2.22 -16.79 -7.28
CA PRO A 58 -0.86 -16.30 -7.53
C PRO A 58 -0.77 -14.77 -7.70
N TRP A 59 -1.79 -14.14 -8.28
CA TRP A 59 -1.84 -12.67 -8.39
C TRP A 59 -2.10 -11.98 -7.05
N VAL A 60 -2.80 -12.62 -6.11
CA VAL A 60 -2.98 -12.08 -4.76
C VAL A 60 -1.65 -12.17 -4.00
N LYS A 61 -0.93 -13.30 -4.12
CA LYS A 61 0.43 -13.43 -3.58
C LYS A 61 1.42 -12.40 -4.16
N ALA A 62 1.37 -12.14 -5.46
CA ALA A 62 2.16 -11.08 -6.07
C ALA A 62 1.81 -9.69 -5.47
N SER A 63 0.52 -9.47 -5.17
CA SER A 63 0.06 -8.23 -4.53
C SER A 63 0.51 -8.13 -3.06
N GLU A 64 0.59 -9.24 -2.31
CA GLU A 64 1.17 -9.27 -0.96
C GLU A 64 2.64 -8.82 -0.98
N VAL A 65 3.43 -9.31 -1.94
CA VAL A 65 4.83 -8.88 -2.12
C VAL A 65 4.90 -7.39 -2.46
N ALA A 66 4.02 -6.92 -3.36
CA ALA A 66 3.95 -5.50 -3.70
C ALA A 66 3.58 -4.64 -2.47
N LEU A 67 2.65 -5.08 -1.63
CA LEU A 67 2.28 -4.39 -0.39
C LEU A 67 3.45 -4.29 0.59
N VAL A 68 4.22 -5.37 0.75
CA VAL A 68 5.43 -5.36 1.60
C VAL A 68 6.48 -4.39 1.04
N ALA A 69 6.67 -4.37 -0.28
CA ALA A 69 7.58 -3.43 -0.93
C ALA A 69 7.12 -1.97 -0.80
N LEU A 70 5.82 -1.69 -0.94
CA LEU A 70 5.22 -0.37 -0.72
C LEU A 70 5.43 0.09 0.73
N LEU A 71 5.21 -0.81 1.71
CA LEU A 71 5.44 -0.54 3.12
C LEU A 71 6.91 -0.22 3.40
N ALA A 72 7.84 -1.03 2.89
CA ALA A 72 9.26 -0.78 3.02
C ALA A 72 9.64 0.59 2.42
N ALA A 73 9.21 0.88 1.19
CA ALA A 73 9.46 2.16 0.53
C ALA A 73 8.88 3.35 1.30
N HIS A 74 7.67 3.20 1.87
CA HIS A 74 7.05 4.22 2.69
C HIS A 74 7.85 4.52 3.97
N LEU A 75 8.25 3.48 4.70
CA LEU A 75 9.02 3.60 5.94
C LEU A 75 10.43 4.16 5.70
N THR A 76 11.06 3.87 4.55
CA THR A 76 12.37 4.42 4.20
C THR A 76 12.35 5.90 3.79
N GLY A 77 11.18 6.42 3.42
CA GLY A 77 11.02 7.82 2.98
C GLY A 77 10.62 8.79 4.09
N GLY A 78 10.54 8.34 5.34
CA GLY A 78 10.18 9.10 6.54
C GLY A 78 11.37 9.44 7.41
#